data_AF-A0A0F4NLG1-F1
#
_entry.id   AF-A0A0F4NLG1-F1
#
_cell.length_a   1.000
_cell.length_b   1.000
_cell.length_c   1.000
_cell.angle_alpha   90.00
_cell.angle_beta   90.00
_cell.angle_gamma   90.00
#
_symmetry.space_group_name_H-M   'P 1'
#
loop_
_entity.id
_entity.type
_entity.pdbx_description
1 polymer ?
#
loop_
_entity_poly.entity_id
_entity_poly.type
_entity_poly.pdbx_seq_one_letter_code
_entity_poly.pdbx_strand_id
1 'polypeptide(L)' 'MRTSQIVIPLVEQEPTALRSTKLVNAYRKERTQQEVTEVELNRSNIVMIDENGNIKKVPILAEH' A
#
# COMPACT_ATOMS: atom_id res chain seq x y z
N MET A 1 -49.05 -2.27 -16.73
CA MET A 1 -47.66 -2.41 -16.23
C MET A 1 -46.78 -1.46 -17.04
N ARG A 2 -46.26 -0.37 -16.47
CA ARG A 2 -45.32 0.51 -17.20
C ARG A 2 -43.93 -0.10 -17.10
N THR A 3 -43.32 -0.42 -18.23
CA THR A 3 -41.95 -0.94 -18.30
C THR A 3 -40.97 0.23 -18.15
N SER A 4 -40.41 0.40 -16.96
CA SER A 4 -39.30 1.32 -16.74
C SER A 4 -38.01 0.71 -17.29
N GLN A 5 -37.32 1.42 -18.18
CA GLN A 5 -35.98 1.07 -18.64
C GLN A 5 -34.94 1.87 -17.86
N ILE A 6 -33.87 1.20 -17.46
CA ILE A 6 -32.72 1.84 -16.83
C ILE A 6 -31.86 2.40 -17.96
N VAL A 7 -31.80 3.73 -18.06
CA VAL A 7 -30.89 4.42 -18.96
C VAL A 7 -29.56 4.57 -18.23
N ILE A 8 -28.58 3.73 -18.58
CA ILE A 8 -27.20 3.90 -18.13
C ILE A 8 -26.60 4.98 -19.05
N PRO A 9 -26.23 6.16 -18.54
CA PRO A 9 -25.55 7.14 -19.35
C PRO A 9 -24.23 6.52 -19.84
N LEU A 10 -24.02 6.52 -21.15
CA LEU A 10 -22.68 6.28 -21.69
C LEU A 10 -21.82 7.43 -21.17
N VAL A 11 -21.03 7.13 -20.14
CA VAL A 11 -19.92 7.99 -19.78
C VAL A 11 -19.02 7.96 -21.01
N GLU A 12 -19.01 9.06 -21.75
CA GLU A 12 -17.96 9.31 -22.74
C GLU A 12 -16.67 9.21 -21.96
N GLN A 13 -15.96 8.10 -22.16
CA GLN A 13 -14.63 7.94 -21.65
C GLN A 13 -13.80 8.98 -22.39
N GLU A 14 -13.69 10.17 -21.79
CA GLU A 14 -12.60 11.11 -22.05
C GLU A 14 -11.37 10.26 -22.33
N PRO A 15 -10.73 10.38 -23.51
CA PRO A 15 -9.69 9.46 -23.93
C PRO A 15 -8.67 9.47 -22.80
N THR A 16 -8.66 8.41 -21.99
CA THR A 16 -7.94 8.34 -20.73
C THR A 16 -6.55 8.80 -21.05
N ALA A 17 -6.22 10.04 -20.67
CA ALA A 17 -4.98 10.69 -21.10
C ALA A 17 -3.89 9.69 -20.81
N LEU A 18 -3.35 9.06 -21.86
CA LEU A 18 -2.63 7.79 -21.84
C LEU A 18 -1.86 7.73 -20.53
N ARG A 19 -2.39 7.03 -19.51
CA ARG A 19 -1.87 7.12 -18.14
C ARG A 19 -0.37 6.97 -18.27
N SER A 20 0.37 8.05 -17.98
CA SER A 20 1.78 8.13 -18.31
C SER A 20 2.43 6.82 -17.87
N THR A 21 2.91 6.04 -18.83
CA THR A 21 3.41 4.67 -18.57
C THR A 21 4.49 4.72 -17.49
N LYS A 22 5.23 5.83 -17.43
CA LYS A 22 6.16 6.19 -16.37
C LYS A 22 5.51 6.23 -14.98
N LEU A 23 4.37 6.89 -14.81
CA LEU A 23 3.66 6.97 -13.52
C LEU A 23 3.12 5.60 -13.09
N VAL A 24 2.57 4.82 -14.03
CA VAL A 24 2.07 3.46 -13.74
C VAL A 24 3.22 2.55 -13.31
N ASN A 25 4.35 2.62 -14.00
CA ASN A 25 5.53 1.84 -13.66
C ASN A 25 6.16 2.28 -12.34
N ALA A 26 6.21 3.59 -12.07
CA ALA A 26 6.69 4.13 -10.79
C ALA A 26 5.81 3.66 -9.62
N TYR A 27 4.48 3.74 -9.76
CA TYR A 27 3.55 3.25 -8.75
C TYR A 27 3.72 1.74 -8.47
N ARG A 28 3.80 0.93 -9.53
CA ARG A 28 4.01 -0.52 -9.38
C ARG A 28 5.31 -0.83 -8.65
N LYS A 29 6.39 -0.13 -9.01
CA LYS A 29 7.70 -0.30 -8.36
C LYS A 29 7.63 0.09 -6.88
N GLU A 30 7.07 1.25 -6.57
CA GLU A 30 6.96 1.75 -5.19
C GLU A 30 6.14 0.79 -4.33
N ARG A 31 4.99 0.34 -4.84
CA ARG A 31 4.14 -0.64 -4.14
C ARG A 31 4.90 -1.91 -3.77
N THR A 32 5.63 -2.50 -4.71
CA THR A 32 6.40 -3.73 -4.45
C THR A 32 7.53 -3.47 -3.45
N GLN A 33 8.19 -2.33 -3.53
CA GLN A 33 9.25 -1.96 -2.59
C GLN A 33 8.69 -1.79 -1.17
N GLN A 34 7.53 -1.12 -1.04
CA GLN A 34 6.85 -0.95 0.24
C GLN A 34 6.42 -2.29 0.86
N GLU A 35 5.82 -3.20 0.08
CA GLU A 35 5.45 -4.54 0.55
C GLU A 35 6.66 -5.30 1.12
N VAL A 36 7.82 -5.22 0.47
CA VAL A 36 9.06 -5.84 0.96
C VAL A 36 9.54 -5.18 2.25
N THR A 37 9.58 -3.85 2.30
CA THR A 37 10.00 -3.10 3.50
C THR A 37 9.11 -3.40 4.70
N GLU A 38 7.80 -3.50 4.52
CA GLU A 38 6.86 -3.83 5.60
C GLU A 38 7.10 -5.26 6.13
N VAL A 39 7.37 -6.22 5.26
CA VAL A 39 7.71 -7.60 5.66
C VAL A 39 9.03 -7.63 6.44
N GLU A 40 10.04 -6.89 5.99
CA GLU A 40 11.35 -6.82 6.65
C GLU A 40 11.27 -6.14 8.02
N LEU A 41 10.52 -5.05 8.13
CA LEU A 41 10.27 -4.36 9.39
C LEU A 41 9.53 -5.26 10.38
N ASN A 42 8.51 -6.00 9.92
CA ASN A 42 7.79 -6.96 10.75
C ASN A 42 8.65 -8.15 11.20
N ARG A 43 9.64 -8.57 10.39
CA ARG A 43 10.59 -9.65 10.74
C ARG A 43 11.71 -9.18 11.66
N SER A 44 12.00 -7.88 11.67
CA SER A 44 13.08 -7.30 12.45
C SER A 44 12.71 -7.26 13.94
N ASN A 45 13.16 -8.25 14.71
CA ASN A 45 13.06 -8.24 16.17
C ASN A 45 14.25 -7.48 16.75
N ILE A 46 14.08 -6.18 17.01
CA ILE A 46 15.08 -5.42 17.75
C ILE A 46 14.91 -5.68 19.26
N VAL A 47 16.00 -6.10 19.89
CA VAL A 47 16.07 -6.32 21.34
C VAL A 47 17.17 -5.43 21.93
N MET A 48 16.85 -4.78 23.03
CA MET A 48 17.79 -3.99 23.83
C MET A 48 18.18 -4.80 25.06
N ILE A 49 19.47 -4.84 25.39
CA ILE A 49 19.99 -5.52 26.58
C ILE A 49 20.46 -4.45 27.56
N ASP A 50 19.95 -4.47 28.79
CA ASP A 50 20.39 -3.55 29.83
C ASP A 50 21.69 -4.01 30.51
N GLU A 51 22.23 -3.16 31.38
CA GLU A 51 23.47 -3.42 32.14
C GLU A 51 23.40 -4.68 33.03
N ASN A 52 22.18 -5.10 33.37
CA ASN A 52 21.90 -6.28 34.19
C ASN A 52 21.57 -7.53 33.35
N GLY A 53 21.64 -7.42 32.01
CA GLY A 53 21.36 -8.51 31.08
C GLY A 53 19.88 -8.75 30.76
N ASN A 54 18.97 -7.86 31.18
CA ASN A 54 17.54 -8.01 30.87
C ASN A 54 17.27 -7.62 29.42
N ILE A 55 16.48 -8.46 28.73
CA ILE A 55 16.09 -8.26 27.33
C ILE A 55 14.79 -7.45 27.28
N LYS A 56 14.82 -6.30 26.60
CA LYS A 56 13.64 -5.48 26.28
C LYS A 56 13.38 -5.51 24.78
N LYS A 57 12.19 -5.93 24.37
CA LYS A 57 11.77 -5.90 22.97
C LYS A 57 11.39 -4.47 22.58
N VAL A 58 11.98 -3.94 21.51
CA VAL A 58 11.67 -2.59 21.01
C VAL A 58 10.88 -2.74 19.71
N PRO A 59 9.60 -2.35 19.68
CA PRO A 59 8.85 -2.32 18.43
C PRO A 59 9.37 -1.17 17.55
N ILE A 60 9.65 -1.46 16.27
CA ILE A 60 10.04 -0.43 15.29
C ILE A 60 8.81 0.33 14.79
N LEU A 61 7.67 -0.36 14.71
CA LEU A 61 6.39 0.22 14.33
C LEU A 61 5.79 0.89 15.57
N ALA A 62 5.97 2.20 15.68
CA ALA A 62 5.06 3.01 16.47
C ALA A 62 3.66 2.81 15.86
N GLU A 63 2.72 2.36 16.66
CA GLU A 63 1.33 2.11 16.27
C GLU A 63 0.77 3.26 15.41
N HIS A 64 0.56 2.98 14.12
CA HIS A 64 -0.30 3.74 13.21
C HIS A 64 -1.07 2.74 12.35
#